data_AF-A0A1F5K7X1-F1
#
_entry.id   AF-A0A1F5K7X1-F1
#
_cell.length_a   1.000
_cell.length_b   1.000
_cell.length_c   1.000
_cell.angle_alpha   90.00
_cell.angle_beta   90.00
_cell.angle_gamma   90.00
#
_symmetry.space_group_name_H-M   'P 1'
#
loop_
_entity.id
_entity.type
_entity.pdbx_description
1 polymer ?
#
loop_
_entity_poly.entity_id
_entity_poly.type
_entity_poly.pdbx_seq_one_letter_code
_entity_poly.pdbx_strand_id
1 'polypeptide(L)'
;MCDAEGKQVLQRGMNFRLNPSYSLILMSQRANAPYKDKVYPDGITIEYEGHDVTKSQNQIPKNIDQPEKLPSGKLTQNGLFAKAVKAYKKDRTEPELVKVYEKILDGVWSLKGYFGLIDYKIINDGKRDVFRFILQLADNPKTKALVGKIVLEHNRLIPSEVKKEVWKRDKGQCVLCGETENLHFDHDLPFSKGGTSLTTKNIRLLCIKHNLQKSGKIE
;
A
#
# COMPACT_ATOMS: atom_id res chain seq x y z
N MET A 1 -2.99 6.32 -9.61
CA MET A 1 -3.24 5.09 -8.80
C MET A 1 -4.37 4.27 -9.41
N CYS A 2 -5.59 4.79 -9.53
CA CYS A 2 -6.71 4.09 -10.19
C CYS A 2 -6.34 3.61 -11.60
N ASP A 3 -5.73 4.48 -12.42
CA ASP A 3 -5.29 4.11 -13.78
C ASP A 3 -4.25 2.98 -13.79
N ALA A 4 -3.33 2.99 -12.83
CA ALA A 4 -2.33 1.93 -12.67
C ALA A 4 -2.94 0.57 -12.29
N GLU A 5 -4.17 0.56 -11.77
CA GLU A 5 -4.95 -0.64 -11.46
C GLU A 5 -5.99 -0.96 -12.56
N GLY A 6 -6.04 -0.18 -13.65
CA GLY A 6 -7.05 -0.31 -14.70
C GLY A 6 -8.47 -0.08 -14.20
N LYS A 7 -8.64 0.79 -13.18
CA LYS A 7 -9.94 1.14 -12.59
C LYS A 7 -10.20 2.63 -12.74
N GLN A 8 -11.46 3.00 -12.97
CA GLN A 8 -11.87 4.41 -12.91
C GLN A 8 -11.94 4.90 -11.46
N VAL A 9 -12.48 4.09 -10.54
CA VAL A 9 -12.60 4.42 -9.11
C VAL A 9 -12.40 3.17 -8.26
N LEU A 10 -11.64 3.29 -7.17
CA LEU A 10 -11.61 2.31 -6.09
C LEU A 10 -12.59 2.75 -4.99
N GLN A 11 -13.66 1.99 -4.80
CA GLN A 11 -14.73 2.33 -3.86
C GLN A 11 -14.42 1.97 -2.40
N ARG A 12 -13.36 1.17 -2.16
CA ARG A 12 -13.03 0.61 -0.85
C ARG A 12 -11.52 0.56 -0.65
N GLY A 13 -11.06 0.67 0.60
CA GLY A 13 -9.64 0.68 0.95
C GLY A 13 -8.94 -0.67 0.73
N MET A 14 -9.63 -1.76 1.01
CA MET A 14 -9.15 -3.14 0.90
C MET A 14 -9.94 -3.93 -0.15
N ASN A 15 -9.20 -4.59 -1.04
CA ASN A 15 -9.75 -5.34 -2.18
C ASN A 15 -8.97 -6.65 -2.36
N PHE A 16 -9.59 -7.77 -1.98
CA PHE A 16 -9.04 -9.11 -2.08
C PHE A 16 -9.07 -9.57 -3.53
N ARG A 17 -7.90 -9.86 -4.10
CA ARG A 17 -7.69 -10.34 -5.48
C ARG A 17 -8.50 -9.58 -6.53
N LEU A 18 -8.52 -8.25 -6.42
CA LEU A 18 -9.00 -7.39 -7.52
C LEU A 18 -8.17 -7.62 -8.80
N ASN A 19 -6.92 -8.03 -8.62
CA ASN A 19 -6.04 -8.59 -9.62
C ASN A 19 -5.81 -10.09 -9.33
N PRO A 20 -5.72 -10.98 -10.34
CA PRO A 20 -5.46 -12.40 -10.10
C PRO A 20 -4.15 -12.70 -9.35
N SER A 21 -3.16 -11.82 -9.47
CA SER A 21 -1.81 -12.00 -8.93
C SER A 21 -1.60 -11.35 -7.55
N TYR A 22 -2.48 -10.45 -7.12
CA TYR A 22 -2.36 -9.75 -5.84
C TYR A 22 -3.69 -9.15 -5.35
N SER A 23 -3.78 -9.01 -4.03
CA SER A 23 -4.75 -8.17 -3.35
C SER A 23 -4.26 -6.73 -3.23
N LEU A 24 -5.15 -5.77 -2.95
CA LEU A 24 -4.81 -4.36 -2.88
C LEU A 24 -5.32 -3.71 -1.58
N ILE A 25 -4.47 -2.90 -0.96
CA ILE A 25 -4.81 -2.07 0.20
C ILE A 25 -4.41 -0.60 -0.04
N LEU A 26 -5.31 0.30 0.38
CA LEU A 26 -5.14 1.74 0.46
C LEU A 26 -4.97 2.11 1.94
N MET A 27 -3.74 2.42 2.35
CA MET A 27 -3.39 2.77 3.72
C MET A 27 -3.27 4.28 3.94
N SER A 28 -3.63 4.77 5.12
CA SER A 28 -3.50 6.18 5.48
C SER A 28 -3.15 6.34 6.95
N GLN A 29 -1.98 6.94 7.24
CA GLN A 29 -1.54 7.28 8.59
C GLN A 29 -1.85 8.74 8.99
N ARG A 30 -2.75 9.41 8.26
CA ARG A 30 -3.14 10.79 8.56
C ARG A 30 -3.93 10.86 9.86
N ALA A 31 -3.77 11.95 10.62
CA ALA A 31 -4.45 12.15 11.90
C ALA A 31 -5.99 12.06 11.81
N ASN A 32 -6.58 12.45 10.67
CA ASN A 32 -8.01 12.38 10.40
C ASN A 32 -8.42 11.15 9.58
N ALA A 33 -7.54 10.16 9.41
CA ALA A 33 -7.88 8.93 8.71
C ALA A 33 -8.95 8.16 9.50
N PRO A 34 -9.96 7.58 8.84
CA PRO A 34 -11.03 6.85 9.53
C PRO A 34 -10.55 5.52 10.13
N TYR A 35 -9.37 5.03 9.74
CA TYR A 35 -8.79 3.76 10.15
C TYR A 35 -7.41 4.01 10.77
N LYS A 36 -7.03 3.23 11.78
CA LYS A 36 -5.78 3.41 12.53
C LYS A 36 -4.64 2.57 11.95
N ASP A 37 -4.29 2.81 10.69
CA ASP A 37 -3.16 2.12 10.05
C ASP A 37 -1.83 2.54 10.68
N LYS A 38 -0.85 1.62 10.72
CA LYS A 38 0.47 1.88 11.28
C LYS A 38 1.56 1.25 10.44
N VAL A 39 2.70 1.93 10.35
CA VAL A 39 3.98 1.34 9.98
C VAL A 39 4.76 1.12 11.28
N TYR A 40 5.30 -0.07 11.49
CA TYR A 40 6.13 -0.37 12.65
C TYR A 40 7.51 0.31 12.55
N PRO A 41 8.26 0.41 13.66
CA PRO A 41 9.57 1.08 13.67
C PRO A 41 10.60 0.50 12.70
N ASP A 42 10.45 -0.77 12.30
CA ASP A 42 11.29 -1.42 11.29
C ASP A 42 11.10 -0.83 9.87
N GLY A 43 10.05 -0.04 9.64
CA GLY A 43 9.71 0.59 8.38
C GLY A 43 9.18 -0.37 7.30
N ILE A 44 9.21 -1.68 7.55
CA ILE A 44 8.92 -2.75 6.58
C ILE A 44 7.75 -3.65 7.01
N THR A 45 7.26 -3.48 8.23
CA THR A 45 6.05 -4.14 8.72
C THR A 45 4.93 -3.10 8.86
N ILE A 46 3.74 -3.45 8.39
CA ILE A 46 2.54 -2.61 8.49
C ILE A 46 1.43 -3.36 9.23
N GLU A 47 0.65 -2.60 9.99
CA GLU A 47 -0.58 -3.04 10.62
C GLU A 47 -1.75 -2.25 10.01
N TYR A 48 -2.65 -2.95 9.34
CA TYR A 48 -3.79 -2.38 8.62
C TYR A 48 -5.11 -2.70 9.33
N GLU A 49 -5.96 -1.70 9.55
CA GLU A 49 -7.30 -1.93 10.12
C GLU A 49 -8.26 -2.46 9.05
N GLY A 50 -9.03 -3.49 9.39
CA GLY A 50 -10.05 -4.03 8.50
C GLY A 50 -11.18 -3.03 8.20
N HIS A 51 -12.10 -3.45 7.35
CA HIS A 51 -13.24 -2.64 6.94
C HIS A 51 -14.42 -2.73 7.89
N ASP A 52 -15.14 -1.62 7.98
CA ASP A 52 -16.42 -1.53 8.68
C ASP A 52 -17.55 -2.12 7.84
N VAL A 53 -18.69 -2.36 8.49
CA VAL A 53 -19.96 -2.60 7.79
C VAL A 53 -20.30 -1.44 6.86
N THR A 54 -21.02 -1.71 5.78
CA THR A 54 -21.54 -0.65 4.91
C THR A 54 -22.53 0.23 5.67
N LYS A 55 -22.44 1.56 5.50
CA LYS A 55 -23.37 2.50 6.13
C LYS A 55 -24.81 2.21 5.73
N SER A 56 -25.69 2.06 6.72
CA SER A 56 -27.15 1.96 6.56
C SER A 56 -27.83 3.09 7.33
N GLN A 57 -29.12 3.37 7.07
CA GLN A 57 -29.82 4.54 7.63
C GLN A 57 -29.80 4.60 9.17
N ASN A 58 -29.76 3.44 9.86
CA ASN A 58 -29.89 3.35 11.32
C ASN A 58 -28.62 2.83 12.03
N GLN A 59 -27.47 2.82 11.34
CA GLN A 59 -26.25 2.25 11.90
C GLN A 59 -25.05 3.16 11.67
N ILE A 60 -24.28 3.38 12.74
CA ILE A 60 -22.99 4.04 12.69
C ILE A 60 -21.94 2.94 12.57
N PRO A 61 -21.27 2.77 11.41
CA PRO A 61 -20.36 1.64 11.19
C PRO A 61 -19.25 1.51 12.24
N LYS A 62 -18.77 2.64 12.78
CA LYS A 62 -17.74 2.70 13.82
C LYS A 62 -18.17 2.24 15.21
N ASN A 63 -19.45 1.91 15.40
CA ASN A 63 -19.97 1.34 16.64
C ASN A 63 -20.33 -0.15 16.49
N ILE A 64 -19.98 -0.77 15.36
CA ILE A 64 -20.33 -2.16 15.05
C ILE A 64 -19.05 -2.94 14.80
N ASP A 65 -18.96 -4.10 15.44
CA ASP A 65 -17.88 -5.07 15.22
C ASP A 65 -17.70 -5.36 13.74
N GLN A 66 -16.45 -5.37 13.31
CA GLN A 66 -16.13 -5.67 11.93
C GLN A 66 -16.46 -7.14 11.64
N PRO A 67 -17.31 -7.44 10.65
CA PRO A 67 -17.76 -8.82 10.45
C PRO A 67 -16.80 -9.62 9.55
N GLU A 68 -16.58 -10.89 9.87
CA GLU A 68 -15.93 -11.86 8.98
C GLU A 68 -16.87 -12.27 7.82
N LYS A 69 -18.17 -12.36 8.08
CA LYS A 69 -19.21 -12.78 7.14
C LYS A 69 -20.38 -11.80 7.13
N LEU A 70 -21.00 -11.63 5.97
CA LEU A 70 -22.30 -10.99 5.85
C LEU A 70 -23.40 -11.86 6.51
N PRO A 71 -24.58 -11.31 6.81
CA PRO A 71 -25.72 -12.10 7.31
C PRO A 71 -26.09 -13.27 6.40
N SER A 72 -25.82 -13.16 5.08
CA SER A 72 -25.99 -14.24 4.11
C SER A 72 -24.96 -15.38 4.21
N GLY A 73 -23.98 -15.28 5.12
CA GLY A 73 -22.88 -16.23 5.28
C GLY A 73 -21.70 -16.01 4.32
N LYS A 74 -21.83 -15.16 3.31
CA LYS A 74 -20.73 -14.81 2.38
C LYS A 74 -19.62 -14.06 3.13
N LEU A 75 -18.36 -14.43 2.87
CA LEU A 75 -17.21 -13.74 3.46
C LEU A 75 -17.16 -12.26 3.04
N THR A 76 -16.84 -11.40 4.00
CA THR A 76 -16.49 -10.01 3.73
C THR A 76 -15.05 -9.92 3.23
N GLN A 77 -14.60 -8.70 2.89
CA GLN A 77 -13.18 -8.47 2.63
C GLN A 77 -12.32 -8.90 3.83
N ASN A 78 -12.73 -8.57 5.06
CA ASN A 78 -12.04 -9.02 6.27
C ASN A 78 -11.96 -10.55 6.34
N GLY A 79 -13.07 -11.23 6.06
CA GLY A 79 -13.11 -12.68 6.06
C GLY A 79 -12.25 -13.33 4.99
N LEU A 80 -12.14 -12.72 3.80
CA LEU A 80 -11.26 -13.21 2.73
C LEU A 80 -9.78 -13.06 3.11
N PHE A 81 -9.37 -11.90 3.64
CA PHE A 81 -8.01 -11.68 4.13
C PHE A 81 -7.68 -12.60 5.31
N ALA A 82 -8.57 -12.73 6.29
CA ALA A 82 -8.39 -13.62 7.43
C ALA A 82 -8.27 -15.10 6.98
N LYS A 83 -9.10 -15.54 6.03
CA LYS A 83 -9.02 -16.88 5.43
C LYS A 83 -7.65 -17.10 4.77
N ALA A 84 -7.12 -16.11 4.06
CA ALA A 84 -5.80 -16.21 3.43
C ALA A 84 -4.68 -16.38 4.46
N VAL A 85 -4.70 -15.63 5.56
CA VAL A 85 -3.74 -15.83 6.68
C VAL A 85 -3.88 -17.22 7.30
N LYS A 86 -5.11 -17.68 7.55
CA LYS A 86 -5.36 -19.03 8.11
C LYS A 86 -4.75 -20.12 7.21
N ALA A 87 -4.94 -20.01 5.89
CA ALA A 87 -4.37 -20.93 4.91
C ALA A 87 -2.83 -20.86 4.87
N TYR A 88 -2.27 -19.65 4.87
CA TYR A 88 -0.82 -19.42 4.96
C TYR A 88 -0.21 -20.13 6.17
N LYS A 89 -0.77 -19.91 7.36
CA LYS A 89 -0.29 -20.50 8.62
C LYS A 89 -0.46 -22.02 8.69
N LYS A 90 -1.57 -22.55 8.17
CA LYS A 90 -1.90 -23.97 8.22
C LYS A 90 -1.09 -24.78 7.20
N ASP A 91 -1.13 -24.35 5.95
CA ASP A 91 -0.64 -25.14 4.82
C ASP A 91 0.81 -24.79 4.47
N ARG A 92 1.43 -23.84 5.21
CA ARG A 92 2.79 -23.30 4.96
C ARG A 92 2.98 -22.87 3.50
N THR A 93 1.93 -22.30 2.92
CA THR A 93 1.96 -21.74 1.56
C THR A 93 2.67 -20.39 1.56
N GLU A 94 2.82 -19.77 0.38
CA GLU A 94 3.26 -18.37 0.31
C GLU A 94 2.14 -17.46 0.85
N PRO A 95 2.48 -16.38 1.59
CA PRO A 95 1.47 -15.43 2.06
C PRO A 95 0.78 -14.74 0.87
N GLU A 96 -0.48 -14.34 1.05
CA GLU A 96 -1.19 -13.57 0.04
C GLU A 96 -0.43 -12.28 -0.26
N LEU A 97 -0.12 -12.06 -1.53
CA LEU A 97 0.61 -10.87 -1.97
C LEU A 97 -0.34 -9.68 -2.01
N VAL A 98 0.04 -8.60 -1.34
CA VAL A 98 -0.77 -7.39 -1.22
C VAL A 98 0.01 -6.19 -1.74
N LYS A 99 -0.53 -5.52 -2.77
CA LYS A 99 -0.04 -4.22 -3.24
C LYS A 99 -0.59 -3.12 -2.34
N VAL A 100 0.30 -2.31 -1.79
CA VAL A 100 -0.05 -1.28 -0.82
C VAL A 100 0.21 0.10 -1.40
N TYR A 101 -0.83 0.93 -1.44
CA TYR A 101 -0.72 2.36 -1.71
C TYR A 101 -0.89 3.15 -0.41
N GLU A 102 -0.02 4.12 -0.17
CA GLU A 102 -0.12 5.03 0.97
C GLU A 102 -0.59 6.41 0.55
N LYS A 103 -1.52 6.98 1.34
CA LYS A 103 -1.94 8.36 1.17
C LYS A 103 -0.90 9.29 1.80
N ILE A 104 -0.20 10.05 0.96
CA ILE A 104 0.82 11.01 1.43
C ILE A 104 0.24 12.41 1.67
N LEU A 105 -0.72 12.84 0.84
CA LEU A 105 -1.44 14.11 0.95
C LEU A 105 -2.92 13.94 0.52
N ASP A 106 -3.73 14.99 0.63
CA ASP A 106 -5.07 15.04 0.04
C ASP A 106 -5.01 14.79 -1.47
N GLY A 107 -5.77 13.80 -1.95
CA GLY A 107 -5.75 13.38 -3.35
C GLY A 107 -4.49 12.62 -3.81
N VAL A 108 -3.39 12.68 -3.07
CA VAL A 108 -2.10 12.11 -3.50
C VAL A 108 -1.84 10.74 -2.87
N TRP A 109 -1.78 9.73 -3.73
CA TRP A 109 -1.49 8.35 -3.38
C TRP A 109 -0.18 7.89 -4.02
N SER A 110 0.66 7.22 -3.24
CA SER A 110 1.96 6.72 -3.67
C SER A 110 2.03 5.20 -3.47
N LEU A 111 2.65 4.48 -4.40
CA LEU A 111 2.95 3.07 -4.19
C LEU A 111 3.92 2.95 -3.01
N LYS A 112 3.51 2.21 -1.98
CA LYS A 112 4.40 1.86 -0.88
C LYS A 112 5.21 0.62 -1.26
N GLY A 113 4.57 -0.42 -1.76
CA GLY A 113 5.26 -1.63 -2.21
C GLY A 113 4.34 -2.85 -2.23
N TYR A 114 4.94 -4.02 -2.34
CA TYR A 114 4.26 -5.31 -2.26
C TYR A 114 4.63 -6.00 -0.95
N PHE A 115 3.62 -6.45 -0.21
CA PHE A 115 3.75 -6.99 1.13
C PHE A 115 3.08 -8.37 1.19
N GLY A 116 3.65 -9.31 1.93
CA GLY A 116 3.01 -10.56 2.27
C GLY A 116 2.07 -10.35 3.46
N LEU A 117 0.82 -10.82 3.35
CA LEU A 117 -0.13 -10.87 4.45
C LEU A 117 0.19 -12.06 5.38
N ILE A 118 0.87 -11.79 6.50
CA ILE A 118 1.48 -12.82 7.35
C ILE A 118 0.66 -13.15 8.61
N ASP A 119 -0.11 -12.19 9.11
CA ASP A 119 -0.93 -12.39 10.31
C ASP A 119 -2.21 -11.53 10.31
N TYR A 120 -3.13 -11.86 11.20
CA TYR A 120 -4.17 -10.95 11.65
C TYR A 120 -4.53 -11.23 13.11
N LYS A 121 -5.04 -10.20 13.78
CA LYS A 121 -5.67 -10.31 15.10
C LYS A 121 -6.98 -9.54 15.10
N ILE A 122 -7.87 -9.91 16.02
CA ILE A 122 -9.04 -9.12 16.34
C ILE A 122 -8.75 -8.46 17.68
N ILE A 123 -8.91 -7.15 17.75
CA ILE A 123 -8.74 -6.39 19.00
C ILE A 123 -10.02 -5.62 19.27
N ASN A 124 -10.35 -5.46 20.55
CA ASN A 124 -11.36 -4.50 20.96
C ASN A 124 -10.73 -3.10 21.01
N ASP A 125 -11.30 -2.13 20.29
CA ASP A 125 -10.80 -0.75 20.25
C ASP A 125 -11.37 0.17 21.35
N GLY A 126 -12.05 -0.43 22.33
CA GLY A 126 -12.81 0.25 23.40
C GLY A 126 -14.28 0.48 23.05
N LYS A 127 -14.69 0.22 21.79
CA LYS A 127 -16.09 0.34 21.35
C LYS A 127 -16.59 -0.91 20.62
N ARG A 128 -15.70 -1.56 19.88
CA ARG A 128 -16.04 -2.69 19.02
C ARG A 128 -14.80 -3.52 18.70
N ASP A 129 -15.03 -4.71 18.17
CA ASP A 129 -14.00 -5.59 17.67
C ASP A 129 -13.61 -5.21 16.24
N VAL A 130 -12.31 -5.03 16.01
CA VAL A 130 -11.73 -4.65 14.72
C VAL A 130 -10.65 -5.63 14.29
N PHE A 131 -10.59 -5.91 12.99
CA PHE A 131 -9.50 -6.68 12.40
C PHE A 131 -8.25 -5.81 12.31
N ARG A 132 -7.10 -6.39 12.63
CA ARG A 132 -5.77 -5.82 12.43
C ARG A 132 -4.96 -6.83 11.63
N PHE A 133 -4.70 -6.51 10.37
CA PHE A 133 -3.91 -7.33 9.46
C PHE A 133 -2.45 -6.92 9.55
N ILE A 134 -1.54 -7.88 9.69
CA ILE A 134 -0.10 -7.66 9.74
C ILE A 134 0.48 -8.07 8.40
N LEU A 135 1.17 -7.14 7.75
CA LEU A 135 1.84 -7.37 6.48
C LEU A 135 3.31 -7.01 6.58
N GLN A 136 4.16 -7.81 5.96
CA GLN A 136 5.61 -7.60 5.93
C GLN A 136 6.09 -7.47 4.49
N LEU A 137 7.05 -6.59 4.24
CA LEU A 137 7.59 -6.35 2.91
C LEU A 137 8.00 -7.69 2.27
N ALA A 138 7.44 -7.98 1.09
CA ALA A 138 7.72 -9.24 0.41
C ALA A 138 9.08 -9.14 -0.30
N ASP A 139 10.04 -9.98 0.10
CA ASP A 139 11.29 -10.21 -0.61
C ASP A 139 11.36 -11.69 -1.03
N ASN A 140 10.53 -12.08 -2.00
CA ASN A 140 10.49 -13.48 -2.48
C ASN A 140 10.67 -13.59 -4.01
N PRO A 141 11.14 -14.74 -4.53
CA PRO A 141 11.38 -14.92 -5.96
C PRO A 141 10.12 -14.74 -6.83
N LYS A 142 8.93 -15.03 -6.29
CA LYS A 142 7.65 -14.82 -7.00
C LYS A 142 7.32 -13.33 -7.17
N THR A 143 7.65 -12.46 -6.21
CA THR A 143 7.56 -11.00 -6.40
C THR A 143 8.60 -10.50 -7.40
N LYS A 144 9.81 -11.05 -7.40
CA LYS A 144 10.81 -10.75 -8.45
C LYS A 144 10.35 -11.19 -9.85
N ALA A 145 9.64 -12.32 -9.96
CA ALA A 145 9.13 -12.85 -11.22
C ALA A 145 7.82 -12.17 -11.71
N LEU A 146 6.87 -11.89 -10.81
CA LEU A 146 5.58 -11.24 -11.12
C LEU A 146 5.75 -9.79 -11.57
N VAL A 147 6.82 -9.13 -11.14
CA VAL A 147 7.06 -7.71 -11.47
C VAL A 147 8.10 -7.53 -12.59
N GLY A 148 8.58 -8.65 -13.17
CA GLY A 148 9.55 -8.66 -14.26
C GLY A 148 10.89 -8.00 -13.90
N LYS A 149 11.87 -8.10 -14.80
CA LYS A 149 13.22 -7.53 -14.70
C LYS A 149 13.30 -6.02 -14.35
N ILE A 150 12.17 -5.32 -14.27
CA ILE A 150 12.07 -3.91 -13.86
C ILE A 150 12.24 -3.73 -12.34
N VAL A 151 12.20 -4.83 -11.54
CA VAL A 151 12.24 -4.78 -10.06
C VAL A 151 13.45 -5.50 -9.46
N LEU A 152 14.57 -5.50 -10.19
CA LEU A 152 15.85 -5.97 -9.64
C LEU A 152 16.51 -4.96 -8.69
N GLU A 153 15.89 -3.82 -8.45
CA GLU A 153 16.34 -2.87 -7.42
C GLU A 153 15.20 -2.56 -6.46
N HIS A 154 15.04 -3.44 -5.47
CA HIS A 154 14.22 -3.14 -4.30
C HIS A 154 14.83 -1.94 -3.56
N ASN A 155 14.37 -0.74 -3.92
CA ASN A 155 13.58 0.09 -3.03
C ASN A 155 13.83 -0.24 -1.53
N ARG A 156 14.85 0.37 -0.92
CA ARG A 156 14.65 0.85 0.46
C ARG A 156 13.42 1.75 0.36
N LEU A 157 12.27 1.33 0.90
CA LEU A 157 11.04 2.12 0.92
C LEU A 157 11.37 3.60 1.16
N ILE A 158 10.95 4.50 0.26
CA ILE A 158 11.09 5.93 0.51
C ILE A 158 10.16 6.24 1.69
N PRO A 159 10.69 6.71 2.84
CA PRO A 159 9.87 7.01 4.00
C PRO A 159 8.76 8.00 3.64
N SER A 160 7.60 7.85 4.26
CA SER A 160 6.44 8.69 3.97
C SER A 160 6.74 10.19 4.15
N GLU A 161 7.57 10.54 5.14
CA GLU A 161 8.00 11.94 5.35
C GLU A 161 8.88 12.45 4.21
N VAL A 162 9.83 11.65 3.72
CA VAL A 162 10.65 12.01 2.55
C VAL A 162 9.76 12.22 1.33
N LYS A 163 8.76 11.35 1.10
CA LYS A 163 7.80 11.53 -0.01
C LYS A 163 7.01 12.82 0.10
N LYS A 164 6.53 13.19 1.29
CA LYS A 164 5.80 14.44 1.53
C LYS A 164 6.68 15.66 1.26
N GLU A 165 7.91 15.65 1.77
CA GLU A 165 8.86 16.74 1.57
C GLU A 165 9.26 16.91 0.11
N VAL A 166 9.54 15.80 -0.60
CA VAL A 166 9.81 15.81 -2.05
C VAL A 166 8.62 16.35 -2.81
N TRP A 167 7.40 15.88 -2.51
CA TRP A 167 6.20 16.37 -3.19
C TRP A 167 6.01 17.87 -3.01
N LYS A 168 6.22 18.38 -1.79
CA LYS A 168 6.15 19.81 -1.49
C LYS A 168 7.24 20.61 -2.21
N ARG A 169 8.48 20.12 -2.20
CA ARG A 169 9.64 20.74 -2.87
C ARG A 169 9.41 20.84 -4.38
N ASP A 170 8.97 19.74 -4.98
CA ASP A 170 8.77 19.61 -6.44
C ASP A 170 7.39 20.13 -6.88
N LYS A 171 6.59 20.69 -5.95
CA LYS A 171 5.28 21.29 -6.20
C LYS A 171 4.27 20.35 -6.89
N GLY A 172 4.41 19.04 -6.67
CA GLY A 172 3.60 18.04 -7.36
C GLY A 172 3.75 18.07 -8.89
N GLN A 173 4.97 18.35 -9.37
CA GLN A 173 5.30 18.44 -10.80
C GLN A 173 6.57 17.66 -11.10
N CYS A 174 6.68 17.19 -12.34
CA CYS A 174 7.91 16.63 -12.88
C CYS A 174 9.00 17.70 -12.89
N VAL A 175 10.14 17.44 -12.24
CA VAL A 175 11.23 18.41 -12.14
C VAL A 175 11.89 18.74 -13.49
N LEU A 176 11.70 17.89 -14.51
CA LEU A 176 12.29 18.07 -15.83
C LEU A 176 11.38 18.81 -16.83
N CYS A 177 10.06 18.71 -16.69
CA CYS A 177 9.12 19.24 -17.70
C CYS A 177 7.86 19.89 -17.16
N GLY A 178 7.66 19.94 -15.84
CA GLY A 178 6.48 20.57 -15.23
C GLY A 178 5.18 19.77 -15.32
N GLU A 179 5.19 18.57 -15.92
CA GLU A 179 4.02 17.69 -15.98
C GLU A 179 3.47 17.40 -14.58
N THR A 180 2.15 17.37 -14.41
CA THR A 180 1.48 17.15 -13.11
C THR A 180 0.85 15.77 -12.99
N GLU A 181 0.73 15.05 -14.12
CA GLU A 181 0.08 13.75 -14.16
C GLU A 181 1.06 12.58 -14.15
N ASN A 182 0.60 11.44 -13.63
CA ASN A 182 1.35 10.17 -13.62
C ASN A 182 2.79 10.34 -13.11
N LEU A 183 2.90 10.98 -11.93
CA LEU A 183 4.17 11.25 -11.28
C LEU A 183 4.66 10.04 -10.47
N HIS A 184 5.97 9.86 -10.50
CA HIS A 184 6.70 8.80 -9.83
C HIS A 184 7.80 9.43 -8.96
N PHE A 185 8.00 8.87 -7.77
CA PHE A 185 9.19 9.15 -6.98
C PHE A 185 10.34 8.31 -7.54
N ASP A 186 11.39 8.96 -7.99
CA ASP A 186 12.57 8.35 -8.60
C ASP A 186 13.82 8.76 -7.82
N HIS A 187 14.80 7.85 -7.76
CA HIS A 187 16.09 8.11 -7.11
C HIS A 187 17.09 8.70 -8.09
N ASP A 188 17.75 9.81 -7.74
CA ASP A 188 18.83 10.39 -8.56
C ASP A 188 20.00 9.40 -8.71
N LEU A 189 20.58 8.98 -7.57
CA LEU A 189 21.49 7.84 -7.50
C LEU A 189 20.67 6.57 -7.18
N PRO A 190 20.64 5.57 -8.09
CA PRO A 190 19.96 4.31 -7.84
C PRO A 190 20.44 3.62 -6.57
N PHE A 191 19.53 2.90 -5.91
CA PHE A 191 19.82 2.19 -4.68
C PHE A 191 20.97 1.17 -4.84
N SER A 192 20.99 0.42 -5.95
CA SER A 192 22.05 -0.57 -6.23
C SER A 192 23.45 0.04 -6.31
N LYS A 193 23.53 1.35 -6.56
CA LYS A 193 24.76 2.12 -6.66
C LYS A 193 25.07 2.91 -5.39
N GLY A 194 24.40 2.58 -4.27
CA GLY A 194 24.60 3.20 -2.96
C GLY A 194 23.68 4.40 -2.67
N GLY A 195 22.69 4.66 -3.53
CA GLY A 195 21.68 5.70 -3.31
C GLY A 195 20.92 5.53 -2.00
N THR A 196 20.59 6.63 -1.33
CA THR A 196 19.77 6.60 -0.11
C THR A 196 18.32 6.97 -0.39
N SER A 197 17.37 6.29 0.27
CA SER A 197 15.96 6.68 0.29
C SER A 197 15.61 7.60 1.45
N LEU A 198 16.56 7.87 2.36
CA LEU A 198 16.32 8.58 3.61
C LEU A 198 16.40 10.10 3.48
N THR A 199 16.86 10.61 2.34
CA THR A 199 17.06 12.04 2.12
C THR A 199 16.28 12.49 0.90
N THR A 200 15.62 13.64 1.01
CA THR A 200 14.96 14.30 -0.13
C THR A 200 15.92 14.63 -1.26
N LYS A 201 17.20 14.88 -0.96
CA LYS A 201 18.24 15.23 -1.94
C LYS A 201 18.50 14.17 -3.00
N ASN A 202 18.17 12.90 -2.74
CA ASN A 202 18.41 11.79 -3.67
C ASN A 202 17.10 11.30 -4.31
N ILE A 203 15.99 12.03 -4.11
CA ILE A 203 14.66 11.63 -4.58
C ILE A 203 14.03 12.83 -5.30
N ARG A 204 13.39 12.57 -6.45
CA ARG A 204 12.70 13.57 -7.26
C ARG A 204 11.37 13.06 -7.81
N LEU A 205 10.49 13.98 -8.21
CA LEU A 205 9.29 13.66 -8.98
C LEU A 205 9.58 13.68 -10.49
N LEU A 206 9.28 12.57 -11.16
CA LEU A 206 9.33 12.45 -12.62
C LEU A 206 7.97 11.98 -13.17
N CYS A 207 7.57 12.49 -14.34
CA CYS A 207 6.46 11.90 -15.06
C CYS A 207 6.86 10.56 -15.71
N ILE A 208 5.88 9.76 -16.10
CA ILE A 208 6.12 8.44 -16.70
C ILE A 208 7.11 8.47 -17.88
N LYS A 209 7.07 9.51 -18.72
CA LYS A 209 7.96 9.67 -19.89
C LYS A 209 9.42 9.77 -19.45
N HIS A 210 9.73 10.70 -18.54
CA HIS A 210 11.09 10.91 -18.05
C HIS A 210 11.58 9.76 -17.17
N ASN A 211 10.69 9.18 -16.36
CA ASN A 211 11.01 8.01 -15.55
C ASN A 211 11.43 6.81 -16.43
N LEU A 212 10.72 6.56 -17.52
CA LEU A 212 11.08 5.51 -18.49
C LEU A 212 12.36 5.85 -19.26
N GLN A 213 12.55 7.11 -19.68
CA GLN A 213 13.77 7.54 -20.39
C GLN A 213 15.04 7.32 -19.55
N LYS A 214 14.98 7.61 -18.24
CA LYS A 214 16.10 7.38 -17.33
C LYS A 214 16.51 5.91 -17.28
N SER A 215 15.55 4.98 -17.33
CA SER A 215 15.82 3.52 -17.39
C SER A 215 16.86 3.02 -16.35
N GLY A 216 16.93 3.64 -15.16
CA GLY A 216 17.91 3.30 -14.12
C GLY A 216 19.35 3.81 -14.34
N LYS A 217 19.57 4.69 -15.33
CA LYS A 217 20.85 5.38 -15.54
C LYS A 217 21.06 6.50 -14.50
N ILE A 218 22.32 6.81 -14.20
CA ILE A 218 22.68 7.98 -13.39
C ILE A 218 22.67 9.18 -14.33
N GLU A 219 22.06 10.29 -13.91
CA GLU A 219 22.08 11.59 -14.58
C GLU A 219 22.53 12.67 -13.59
#